data_AF-A0A523NAG2-F1
#
_entry.id   AF-A0A523NAG2-F1
#
_cell.length_a   1.000
_cell.length_b   1.000
_cell.length_c   1.000
_cell.angle_alpha   90.00
_cell.angle_beta   90.00
_cell.angle_gamma   90.00
#
_symmetry.space_group_name_H-M   'P 1'
#
loop_
_entity.id
_entity.type
_entity.pdbx_description
1 polymer ?
#
loop_
_entity_poly.entity_id
_entity_poly.type
_entity_poly.pdbx_seq_one_letter_code
_entity_poly.pdbx_strand_id
1 'polypeptide(L)' 'MGDIKKRCFNFSLSIIRLIDSVEIKRIYYSLFDQLLRSSTSVGANVVEARASHSNKDFIKFYEIALK' A
#
# COMPACT_ATOMS: atom_id res chain seq x y z
N MET A 1 11.15 0.39 15.34
CA MET A 1 10.59 -0.44 14.25
C MET A 1 9.11 -0.84 14.47
N GLY A 2 8.55 -0.75 15.69
CA GLY A 2 7.08 -0.67 15.87
C GLY A 2 6.64 0.70 15.35
N ASP A 3 5.76 0.88 14.39
CA ASP A 3 4.49 0.20 14.14
C ASP A 3 4.18 0.22 12.62
N ILE A 4 5.21 0.06 11.77
CA ILE A 4 5.08 0.32 10.32
C ILE A 4 4.02 -0.57 9.66
N LYS A 5 3.94 -1.85 10.03
CA LYS A 5 2.94 -2.79 9.50
C LYS A 5 1.51 -2.33 9.79
N LYS A 6 1.21 -1.91 11.02
CA LYS A 6 -0.12 -1.42 11.40
C LYS A 6 -0.43 -0.07 10.75
N ARG A 7 0.57 0.81 10.63
CA ARG A 7 0.42 2.09 9.92
C ARG A 7 0.08 1.87 8.44
N CYS A 8 0.78 0.96 7.76
CA CYS A 8 0.46 0.59 6.38
C CYS A 8 -0.95 -0.01 6.27
N PHE A 9 -1.32 -0.92 7.18
CA PHE A 9 -2.67 -1.49 7.20
C PHE A 9 -3.76 -0.42 7.40
N ASN A 10 -3.58 0.46 8.39
CA ASN A 10 -4.51 1.56 8.65
C ASN A 10 -4.57 2.55 7.49
N PHE A 11 -3.45 2.81 6.83
CA PHE A 11 -3.41 3.63 5.62
C PHE A 11 -4.23 3.01 4.49
N SER A 12 -4.01 1.73 4.17
CA SER A 12 -4.79 1.03 3.15
C SER A 12 -6.29 1.04 3.49
N LEU A 13 -6.66 0.79 4.75
CA LEU A 13 -8.05 0.84 5.21
C LEU A 13 -8.66 2.24 5.07
N SER A 14 -7.88 3.29 5.33
CA SER A 14 -8.34 4.68 5.21
C SER A 14 -8.63 5.04 3.76
N ILE A 15 -7.79 4.58 2.82
CA ILE A 15 -8.01 4.77 1.38
C ILE A 15 -9.24 3.98 0.91
N ILE A 16 -9.39 2.72 1.31
CA ILE A 16 -10.58 1.93 0.98
C ILE A 16 -11.85 2.65 1.44
N ARG A 17 -11.88 3.15 2.69
CA ARG A 17 -13.01 3.91 3.23
C ARG A 17 -13.26 5.22 2.49
N LEU A 18 -12.21 5.93 2.08
CA LEU A 18 -12.34 7.15 1.27
C LEU A 18 -13.04 6.83 -0.06
N ILE A 19 -12.59 5.79 -0.76
CA ILE A 19 -13.16 5.36 -2.04
C ILE A 19 -14.63 4.95 -1.88
N ASP A 20 -14.95 4.21 -0.82
CA ASP A 20 -16.31 3.76 -0.50
C ASP A 20 -17.25 4.91 -0.09
N SER A 21 -16.70 6.02 0.42
CA SER A 21 -17.49 7.17 0.92
C SER A 21 -17.95 8.16 -0.15
N VAL A 22 -17.51 8.01 -1.41
CA VAL A 22 -17.78 8.99 -2.47
C VAL A 22 -18.46 8.36 -3.69
N GLU A 23 -19.38 9.09 -4.30
CA GLU A 23 -19.91 8.70 -5.61
C GLU A 23 -18.88 9.03 -6.70
N ILE A 24 -18.35 7.99 -7.34
CA ILE A 24 -17.29 8.15 -8.33
C ILE A 24 -17.89 8.21 -9.73
N LYS A 25 -17.59 9.27 -10.49
CA LYS A 25 -17.92 9.33 -11.91
C LYS A 25 -17.03 8.34 -12.68
N ARG A 26 -17.59 7.67 -13.68
CA ARG A 26 -16.88 6.68 -14.52
C ARG A 26 -15.53 7.15 -15.06
N ILE A 27 -15.41 8.44 -15.40
CA ILE A 27 -14.15 9.05 -15.90
C ILE A 27 -12.98 8.96 -14.90
N TYR A 28 -13.24 8.76 -13.61
CA TYR A 28 -12.24 8.66 -12.54
C TYR A 28 -11.95 7.22 -12.10
N TYR A 29 -12.60 6.21 -12.67
CA TYR A 29 -12.44 4.82 -12.20
C TYR A 29 -10.98 4.34 -12.29
N SER A 30 -10.27 4.68 -13.37
CA SER A 30 -8.86 4.31 -13.52
C SER A 30 -7.96 4.95 -12.47
N LEU A 31 -8.25 6.20 -12.08
CA LEU A 31 -7.51 6.91 -11.04
C LEU A 31 -7.71 6.26 -9.67
N PHE A 32 -8.95 5.93 -9.33
CA PHE A 32 -9.27 5.28 -8.06
C PHE A 32 -8.75 3.83 -7.99
N ASP A 33 -8.76 3.11 -9.09
CA ASP A 33 -8.12 1.79 -9.18
C ASP A 33 -6.60 1.89 -8.97
N GLN A 34 -5.93 2.87 -9.59
CA GLN A 34 -4.51 3.12 -9.35
C GLN A 34 -4.22 3.48 -7.89
N LEU A 35 -5.04 4.36 -7.29
CA LEU A 35 -4.91 4.76 -5.89
C LEU A 35 -5.09 3.57 -4.94
N LEU A 36 -6.10 2.72 -5.17
CA LEU A 36 -6.36 1.53 -4.36
C LEU A 36 -5.18 0.56 -4.42
N ARG A 37 -4.67 0.28 -5.62
CA ARG A 37 -3.54 -0.64 -5.83
C ARG A 37 -2.25 -0.11 -5.23
N SER A 38 -1.90 1.15 -5.44
CA SER A 38 -0.68 1.72 -4.85
C SER A 38 -0.76 1.80 -3.33
N SER A 39 -1.93 2.15 -2.77
CA SER A 39 -2.07 2.28 -1.31
C SER A 39 -2.02 0.96 -0.57
N THR A 40 -2.48 -0.12 -1.20
CA THR A 40 -2.39 -1.48 -0.66
C THR A 40 -1.02 -2.12 -0.89
N SER A 41 -0.32 -1.76 -1.98
CA SER A 41 1.00 -2.30 -2.29
C SER A 41 2.08 -1.87 -1.29
N VAL A 42 1.96 -0.70 -0.66
CA VAL A 42 2.89 -0.25 0.40
C VAL A 42 2.98 -1.30 1.52
N GLY A 43 1.82 -1.72 2.06
CA GLY A 43 1.76 -2.72 3.11
C GLY A 43 2.22 -4.11 2.65
N ALA A 44 1.86 -4.50 1.42
CA ALA A 44 2.28 -5.76 0.83
C ALA A 44 3.81 -5.86 0.73
N ASN A 45 4.47 -4.84 0.18
CA ASN A 45 5.93 -4.80 0.06
C ASN A 45 6.62 -4.77 1.44
N VAL A 46 6.07 -4.08 2.44
CA VAL A 46 6.59 -4.14 3.82
C VAL A 46 6.50 -5.55 4.41
N VAL A 47 5.45 -6.31 4.08
CA VAL A 47 5.30 -7.71 4.49
C VAL A 47 6.29 -8.61 3.76
N GLU A 48 6.45 -8.44 2.45
CA GLU A 48 7.43 -9.18 1.63
C GLU A 48 8.87 -8.92 2.10
N ALA A 49 9.20 -7.67 2.43
CA ALA A 49 10.51 -7.32 3.00
C ALA A 49 10.81 -8.13 4.26
N ARG A 50 9.84 -8.31 5.16
CA ARG A 50 10.02 -9.09 6.40
C ARG A 50 10.19 -10.59 6.17
N ALA A 51 9.66 -11.11 5.06
CA ALA A 51 9.79 -12.51 4.66
C ALA A 51 11.05 -12.76 3.81
N SER A 52 11.86 -11.73 3.54
CA SER A 52 13.01 -11.83 2.65
C SER A 52 14.14 -12.72 3.21
N HIS A 53 14.84 -13.39 2.30
CA HIS A 53 15.96 -14.28 2.63
C HIS A 53 17.32 -13.56 2.70
N SER A 54 17.40 -12.31 2.23
CA SER A 54 18.64 -11.53 2.20
C SER A 54 18.40 -10.06 2.56
N ASN A 55 19.42 -9.40 3.09
CA ASN A 55 19.38 -7.95 3.37
C ASN A 55 19.15 -7.13 2.09
N LYS A 56 19.63 -7.62 0.94
CA LYS A 56 19.43 -6.96 -0.35
C LYS A 56 17.95 -6.96 -0.75
N ASP A 57 17.28 -8.09 -0.58
CA ASP A 57 15.84 -8.22 -0.86
C ASP A 57 15.02 -7.40 0.13
N PHE A 58 15.39 -7.41 1.41
CA PHE A 58 14.78 -6.56 2.43
C PHE A 58 14.77 -5.09 1.99
N ILE A 59 15.94 -4.54 1.62
CA ILE A 59 16.07 -3.13 1.19
C ILE A 59 15.25 -2.88 -0.08
N LYS A 60 15.34 -3.77 -1.08
CA LYS A 60 14.61 -3.65 -2.34
C LYS A 60 13.10 -3.55 -2.13
N PHE A 61 12.51 -4.40 -1.28
CA PHE A 61 11.08 -4.34 -1.01
C PHE A 61 10.68 -3.04 -0.27
N TYR A 62 11.51 -2.54 0.64
CA TYR A 62 11.26 -1.22 1.25
C TYR A 62 11.39 -0.07 0.24
N GLU A 63 12.32 -0.15 -0.72
CA GLU A 63 12.40 0.83 -1.82
C GLU A 63 11.17 0.81 -2.71
N ILE A 64 10.59 -0.38 -2.98
CA ILE A 64 9.34 -0.49 -3.74
C ILE A 64 8.18 0.10 -2.93
N ALA A 65 8.12 -0.17 -1.62
CA ALA A 65 7.08 0.38 -0.74
C ALA A 65 7.11 1.92 -0.63
N LEU A 66 8.25 2.55 -0.92
CA LEU A 66 8.45 4.00 -0.85
C LEU A 66 8.06 4.73 -2.15
N LYS A 67 8.05 4.04 -3.29
CA LYS A 67 7.76 4.62 -4.62
C LYS A 67 6.26 4.77 -4.87
#